data_AF-A0A1G3ATF3-F1
#
_entry.id   AF-A0A1G3ATF3-F1
#
_cell.length_a   1.000
_cell.length_b   1.000
_cell.length_c   1.000
_cell.angle_alpha   90.00
_cell.angle_beta   90.00
_cell.angle_gamma   90.00
#
_symmetry.space_group_name_H-M   'P 1'
#
loop_
_entity.id
_entity.type
_entity.pdbx_description
1 polymer ?
#
loop_
_entity_poly.entity_id
_entity_poly.type
_entity_poly.pdbx_seq_one_letter_code
_entity_poly.pdbx_strand_id
1 'polypeptide(L)' 'MRVEPDGSVTAARGPCQPAGNLLSDDWEAIRRHEVFESYRRRVENDTHCDECPGLAICAADCPRNPAGWSKGSGAR' A
#
# COMPACT_ATOMS: atom_id res chain seq x y z
N MET A 1 6.25 -1.67 -0.59
CA MET A 1 6.26 -0.97 -1.90
C MET A 1 6.62 -1.97 -3.00
N ARG A 2 6.41 -1.62 -4.26
CA ARG A 2 7.00 -2.29 -5.42
C ARG A 2 7.80 -1.25 -6.19
N VAL A 3 8.93 -1.68 -6.76
CA VAL A 3 9.77 -0.84 -7.61
C VAL A 3 9.95 -1.60 -8.92
N GLU A 4 9.56 -0.98 -10.02
CA GLU A 4 9.72 -1.54 -11.36
C GLU A 4 11.12 -1.24 -11.92
N PRO A 5 11.58 -1.94 -12.98
CA PRO A 5 12.92 -1.75 -13.53
C PRO A 5 13.23 -0.32 -14.00
N ASP A 6 12.21 0.45 -14.35
CA ASP A 6 12.33 1.85 -14.77
C ASP A 6 12.39 2.85 -13.59
N GLY A 7 12.36 2.34 -12.35
CA GLY A 7 12.37 3.13 -11.13
C GLY A 7 10.98 3.51 -10.63
N SER A 8 9.90 3.21 -11.35
CA SER A 8 8.54 3.52 -10.91
C SER A 8 8.22 2.84 -9.57
N VAL A 9 7.79 3.61 -8.59
CA VAL A 9 7.44 3.13 -7.25
C VAL A 9 5.92 3.07 -7.12
N THR A 10 5.38 1.93 -6.70
CA THR A 10 3.95 1.76 -6.42
C THR A 10 3.72 1.17 -5.03
N ALA A 11 2.50 1.31 -4.52
CA ALA A 11 2.13 0.67 -3.26
C ALA A 11 2.21 -0.87 -3.39
N ALA A 12 2.52 -1.54 -2.27
CA ALA A 12 2.50 -3.01 -2.25
C ALA A 12 1.08 -3.57 -2.42
N ARG A 13 0.06 -2.77 -2.10
CA ARG A 13 -1.35 -3.11 -1.97
C ARG A 13 -2.21 -2.08 -2.69
N GLY A 14 -3.35 -2.51 -3.20
CA GLY A 14 -4.28 -1.63 -3.92
C GLY A 14 -3.91 -1.38 -5.39
N PRO A 15 -4.53 -0.36 -6.02
CA PRO A 15 -4.32 -0.02 -7.43
C PRO A 15 -2.85 0.21 -7.76
N CYS A 16 -2.42 -0.22 -8.95
CA CYS A 16 -1.06 -0.04 -9.43
C CYS A 16 -0.85 1.41 -9.94
N GLN A 17 -1.01 2.38 -9.04
CA GLN A 17 -0.78 3.80 -9.30
C GLN A 17 0.66 4.18 -8.90
N PRO A 18 1.47 4.74 -9.81
CA PRO A 18 2.81 5.24 -9.50
C PRO A 18 2.74 6.36 -8.45
N ALA A 19 3.58 6.26 -7.43
CA ALA A 19 3.77 7.25 -6.37
C ALA A 19 4.98 8.17 -6.62
N GLY A 20 5.71 7.92 -7.71
CA GLY A 20 6.94 8.61 -8.08
C GLY A 20 7.96 7.63 -8.68
N ASN A 21 9.17 8.11 -8.92
CA ASN A 21 10.28 7.33 -9.46
C ASN A 21 11.50 7.40 -8.54
N LEU A 22 11.99 6.24 -8.10
CA LEU A 22 13.09 6.10 -7.15
C LEU A 22 14.42 6.69 -7.66
N LEU A 23 14.58 6.79 -8.99
CA LEU A 23 15.82 7.25 -9.62
C LEU A 23 15.87 8.78 -9.78
N SER A 24 14.73 9.47 -9.71
CA SER A 24 14.64 10.92 -9.98
C SER A 24 14.01 11.73 -8.87
N ASP A 25 13.14 11.13 -8.07
CA ASP A 25 12.33 11.86 -7.11
C ASP A 25 12.91 11.74 -5.69
N ASP A 26 12.70 12.78 -4.89
CA ASP A 26 13.06 12.73 -3.47
C ASP A 26 12.26 11.63 -2.76
N TRP A 27 12.95 10.86 -1.91
CA TRP A 27 12.33 9.75 -1.20
C TRP A 27 11.18 10.19 -0.29
N GLU A 28 11.29 11.35 0.36
CA GLU A 28 10.25 11.85 1.25
C GLU A 28 9.00 12.25 0.46
N ALA A 29 9.17 12.76 -0.77
CA ALA A 29 8.06 13.01 -1.68
C ALA A 29 7.33 11.72 -2.06
N ILE A 30 8.07 10.65 -2.42
CA ILE A 30 7.48 9.33 -2.73
C ILE A 30 6.77 8.78 -1.49
N ARG A 31 7.40 8.85 -0.31
CA ARG A 31 6.86 8.30 0.96
C ARG A 31 5.56 8.99 1.39
N ARG A 32 5.44 10.30 1.16
CA ARG A 32 4.25 11.11 1.50
C ARG A 32 3.15 11.07 0.43
N HIS A 33 3.36 10.32 -0.65
CA HIS A 33 2.33 10.16 -1.69
C HIS A 33 1.05 9.58 -1.10
N GLU A 34 -0.11 10.03 -1.59
CA GLU A 34 -1.44 9.71 -1.06
C GLU A 34 -1.72 8.20 -0.93
N VAL A 35 -1.14 7.39 -1.82
CA VAL A 35 -1.31 5.94 -1.83
C VAL A 35 -0.65 5.29 -0.60
N PHE A 36 0.48 5.82 -0.14
CA PHE A 36 1.16 5.33 1.05
C PHE A 36 0.53 5.91 2.32
N GLU A 37 0.09 7.18 2.29
CA GLU A 37 -0.70 7.79 3.37
C GLU A 37 -1.98 6.99 3.66
N SER A 38 -2.72 6.65 2.62
CA SER A 38 -3.96 5.85 2.73
C SER A 38 -3.71 4.46 3.30
N TYR A 39 -2.60 3.82 2.89
CA TYR A 39 -2.19 2.53 3.45
C TYR A 39 -1.86 2.64 4.95
N ARG A 40 -1.05 3.62 5.35
CA ARG A 40 -0.70 3.82 6.77
C ARG A 40 -1.93 4.08 7.62
N ARG A 41 -2.83 4.96 7.17
CA ARG A 41 -4.09 5.26 7.85
C ARG A 41 -4.93 4.01 8.09
N ARG A 42 -5.02 3.10 7.11
CA ARG A 42 -5.73 1.82 7.27
C ARG A 42 -5.09 0.95 8.34
N VAL A 43 -3.77 0.79 8.32
CA VAL A 43 -3.04 -0.03 9.31
C VAL A 43 -3.11 0.60 10.70
N GLU A 44 -3.23 1.92 10.81
CA GLU A 44 -3.27 2.63 12.09
C GLU A 44 -4.68 2.75 12.70
N ASN A 45 -5.74 2.81 11.88
CA ASN A 45 -7.09 3.22 12.35
C ASN A 45 -8.23 2.26 12.00
N ASP A 46 -8.03 1.28 11.11
CA ASP A 46 -9.12 0.41 10.62
C ASP A 46 -9.17 -0.91 11.39
N THR A 47 -9.35 -0.81 12.71
CA THR A 47 -9.50 -1.97 13.59
C THR A 47 -10.79 -1.91 14.38
N HIS A 48 -11.43 -3.08 14.55
CA HIS A 48 -12.60 -3.24 15.42
C HIS A 48 -12.29 -3.03 16.91
N CYS A 49 -11.02 -3.10 17.29
CA CYS A 49 -10.53 -2.95 18.65
C CYS A 49 -9.66 -1.72 18.76
N ASP A 50 -9.65 -1.05 19.92
CA ASP A 50 -8.73 0.04 20.23
C ASP A 50 -7.27 -0.43 20.17
N GLU A 51 -7.01 -1.66 20.64
CA GLU A 51 -5.74 -2.36 20.49
C GLU A 51 -5.98 -3.76 19.91
N CYS A 52 -5.46 -4.01 18.70
CA CYS A 52 -5.54 -5.31 18.05
C CYS A 52 -4.13 -5.93 17.93
N PRO A 53 -3.76 -6.91 18.77
CA PRO A 53 -2.45 -7.57 18.70
C PRO A 53 -2.18 -8.22 17.33
N GLY A 54 -3.24 -8.61 16.60
CA GLY A 54 -3.14 -9.19 15.27
C GLY A 54 -2.94 -8.16 14.14
N LEU A 55 -3.08 -6.86 14.42
CA LEU A 55 -2.99 -5.80 13.40
C LEU A 55 -1.59 -5.71 12.78
N ALA A 56 -0.54 -5.94 13.57
CA ALA A 56 0.82 -6.00 13.07
C ALA A 56 1.02 -7.11 12.01
N ILE A 57 0.17 -8.14 12.04
CA ILE A 57 0.23 -9.30 11.15
C ILE A 57 -0.75 -9.13 9.98
N CYS A 58 -2.01 -8.77 10.25
CA CYS A 58 -3.02 -8.65 9.20
C CYS A 58 -2.91 -7.33 8.42
N ALA A 59 -2.40 -6.27 9.06
CA ALA A 59 -2.30 -4.92 8.49
C ALA A 59 -3.64 -4.41 7.93
N ALA A 60 -4.74 -4.69 8.65
CA ALA A 60 -6.11 -4.36 8.28
C ALA A 60 -6.52 -4.85 6.86
N ASP A 61 -5.99 -6.00 6.43
CA ASP A 61 -6.39 -6.61 5.17
C ASP A 61 -6.30 -8.15 5.20
N CYS A 62 -7.19 -8.82 4.49
CA CYS A 62 -7.19 -10.28 4.42
C CYS A 62 -6.31 -10.72 3.23
N PRO A 63 -5.27 -11.56 3.42
CA PRO A 63 -4.47 -12.08 2.31
C PRO A 63 -5.29 -12.95 1.34
N ARG A 64 -6.48 -13.40 1.73
CA ARG A 64 -7.43 -14.11 0.85
C ARG A 64 -8.15 -13.17 -0.12
N ASN A 65 -8.15 -11.86 0.11
CA ASN A 65 -8.73 -10.87 -0.79
C ASN A 65 -7.67 -10.35 -1.78
N PRO A 66 -7.64 -10.86 -3.03
CA PRO A 66 -6.65 -10.42 -4.03
C PRO A 66 -6.80 -8.94 -4.41
N ALA A 67 -7.96 -8.31 -4.18
CA ALA A 67 -8.09 -6.87 -4.40
C ALA A 67 -7.17 -6.05 -3.47
N GLY A 68 -6.84 -6.60 -2.29
CA GLY A 68 -5.96 -5.96 -1.32
C GLY A 68 -4.47 -6.08 -1.64
N TRP A 69 -4.02 -6.96 -2.55
CA TRP A 69 -2.58 -7.19 -2.78
C TRP A 69 -2.17 -7.56 -4.21
N SER A 70 -3.10 -7.83 -5.11
CA SER A 70 -2.78 -8.03 -6.54
C SER A 70 -2.70 -6.69 -7.27
N LYS A 71 -2.02 -6.63 -8.42
CA LYS A 71 -1.92 -5.43 -9.26
C LYS A 71 -3.26 -4.96 -9.87
N GLY A 72 -4.36 -5.67 -9.59
CA GLY A 72 -5.70 -5.32 -10.06
C GLY A 72 -5.92 -5.60 -11.54
N SER A 73 -6.42 -6.79 -11.85
CA SER A 73 -7.30 -7.04 -12.98
C SER A 73 -8.27 -8.14 -12.55
N GLY A 74 -9.29 -7.76 -11.77
CA GLY A 74 -10.13 -8.72 -11.06
C GLY A 74 -11.50 -8.17 -10.66
N ALA A 75 -12.13 -7.38 -11.52
CA ALA A 75 -13.58 -7.34 -11.59
C ALA A 75 -13.95 -8.12 -12.86
N ARG A 76 -14.54 -9.30 -12.69
CA ARG A 76 -15.45 -9.87 -13.70
C ARG A 76 -16.84 -9.33 -13.40
#